data_AF-A0A7T0LMV4-F1
#
_entry.id   AF-A0A7T0LMV4-F1
#
_cell.length_a   1.000
_cell.length_b   1.000
_cell.length_c   1.000
_cell.angle_alpha   90.00
_cell.angle_beta   90.00
_cell.angle_gamma   90.00
#
_symmetry.space_group_name_H-M   'P 1'
#
loop_
_entity.id
_entity.type
_entity.pdbx_description
1 polymer ?
#
loop_
_entity_poly.entity_id
_entity_poly.type
_entity_poly.pdbx_seq_one_letter_code
_entity_poly.pdbx_strand_id
1 'polypeptide(L)'
;MKKLRMFQDMPTVMDASAELAAMRALRAMPMEHLTKHREEFVDIVRRLDDSHADSSGGAFGLTPDNEAEFHEFADWLRGLGSLMGWPSDTTWALDVTFEQMTAAYPQVLEDAAAGPRPGSPMVVQLAERVQEVGPLEIGEAVSASEGLRLSGEEWVFITAPGWRVLNSDGTLAYAWSTPGVGERVDDLVDLSVQEVTSQSAITNCDPVLHLSDGRCVEAFSGDPFRPWSMRIAAGTFTGAPTAPEWL
;
A
#
# COMPACT_ATOMS: atom_id res chain seq x y z
N MET A 1 13.23 15.26 -13.36
CA MET A 1 12.18 14.95 -14.36
C MET A 1 11.81 13.48 -14.18
N LYS A 2 10.59 13.22 -13.70
CA LYS A 2 10.08 11.87 -13.46
C LYS A 2 10.08 11.08 -14.76
N LYS A 3 10.63 9.87 -14.74
CA LYS A 3 10.72 9.00 -15.92
C LYS A 3 9.71 7.88 -15.77
N LEU A 4 9.01 7.54 -16.84
CA LEU A 4 8.12 6.36 -16.89
C LEU A 4 8.82 5.06 -16.47
N ARG A 5 10.16 5.03 -16.54
CA ARG A 5 11.00 3.97 -15.98
C ARG A 5 10.65 3.56 -14.55
N MET A 6 10.19 4.48 -13.69
CA MET A 6 9.81 4.12 -12.30
C MET A 6 8.64 3.13 -12.23
N PHE A 7 7.84 3.02 -13.29
CA PHE A 7 6.67 2.13 -13.36
C PHE A 7 7.02 0.74 -13.93
N GLN A 8 8.28 0.51 -14.33
CA GLN A 8 8.69 -0.79 -14.89
C GLN A 8 8.51 -1.91 -13.87
N ASP A 9 8.87 -1.65 -12.61
CA ASP A 9 8.89 -2.62 -11.53
C ASP A 9 7.60 -2.61 -10.67
N MET A 10 6.53 -1.96 -11.15
CA MET A 10 5.22 -1.99 -10.48
C MET A 10 4.76 -3.45 -10.28
N PRO A 11 4.15 -3.77 -9.12
CA PRO A 11 3.46 -5.03 -8.93
C PRO A 11 2.40 -5.28 -10.01
N THR A 12 2.14 -6.55 -10.32
CA THR A 12 1.05 -6.93 -11.24
C THR A 12 -0.32 -6.63 -10.64
N VAL A 13 -0.46 -6.80 -9.33
CA VAL A 13 -1.65 -6.48 -8.54
C VAL A 13 -1.22 -5.54 -7.42
N MET A 14 -1.89 -4.41 -7.31
CA MET A 14 -1.61 -3.34 -6.35
C MET A 14 -2.83 -3.09 -5.48
N ASP A 15 -2.59 -2.66 -4.23
CA ASP A 15 -3.66 -2.12 -3.41
C ASP A 15 -4.10 -0.73 -3.92
N ALA A 16 -5.25 -0.26 -3.44
CA ALA A 16 -5.80 1.03 -3.82
C ALA A 16 -4.84 2.21 -3.55
N SER A 17 -4.00 2.12 -2.51
CA SER A 17 -3.08 3.22 -2.16
C SER A 17 -1.92 3.32 -3.15
N ALA A 18 -1.36 2.18 -3.56
CA ALA A 18 -0.34 2.09 -4.59
C ALA A 18 -0.88 2.54 -5.97
N GLU A 19 -2.11 2.16 -6.32
CA GLU A 19 -2.76 2.62 -7.55
C GLU A 19 -2.97 4.14 -7.55
N LEU A 20 -3.50 4.71 -6.47
CA LEU A 20 -3.66 6.17 -6.32
C LEU A 20 -2.31 6.89 -6.42
N ALA A 21 -1.25 6.33 -5.84
CA ALA A 21 0.10 6.88 -5.95
C ALA A 21 0.60 6.88 -7.41
N ALA A 22 0.37 5.79 -8.15
CA ALA A 22 0.69 5.68 -9.57
C ALA A 22 -0.09 6.69 -10.42
N MET A 23 -1.39 6.80 -10.20
CA MET A 23 -2.27 7.74 -10.91
C MET A 23 -1.82 9.19 -10.70
N ARG A 24 -1.54 9.58 -9.45
CA ARG A 24 -1.01 10.92 -9.11
C ARG A 24 0.35 11.17 -9.76
N ALA A 25 1.25 10.19 -9.74
CA ALA A 25 2.56 10.31 -10.37
C ALA A 25 2.48 10.46 -11.90
N LEU A 26 1.55 9.76 -12.56
CA LEU A 26 1.27 9.91 -14.00
C LEU A 26 0.67 11.28 -14.33
N ARG A 27 -0.35 11.73 -13.59
CA ARG A 27 -0.98 13.05 -13.77
C ARG A 27 0.00 14.21 -13.58
N ALA A 28 1.03 14.02 -12.76
CA ALA A 28 2.08 15.02 -12.54
C ALA A 28 3.12 15.12 -13.67
N MET A 29 3.11 14.21 -14.65
CA MET A 29 4.06 14.25 -15.77
C MET A 29 3.64 15.26 -16.85
N PRO A 30 4.60 15.94 -17.51
CA PRO A 30 4.28 16.81 -18.64
C PRO A 30 3.63 16.04 -19.79
N MET A 31 2.54 16.59 -20.36
CA MET A 31 1.83 15.95 -21.48
C MET A 31 2.71 15.70 -22.70
N GLU A 32 3.66 16.59 -22.99
CA GLU A 32 4.65 16.40 -24.06
C GLU A 32 5.50 15.15 -23.85
N HIS A 33 5.88 14.86 -22.59
CA HIS A 33 6.63 13.67 -22.23
C HIS A 33 5.79 12.40 -22.42
N LEU A 34 4.56 12.40 -21.89
CA LEU A 34 3.64 11.26 -22.03
C LEU A 34 3.36 10.93 -23.51
N THR A 35 3.16 11.95 -24.34
CA THR A 35 2.91 11.77 -25.79
C THR A 35 4.14 11.22 -26.50
N LYS A 36 5.34 11.70 -26.17
CA LYS A 36 6.60 11.20 -26.76
C LYS A 36 6.85 9.73 -26.40
N HIS A 37 6.40 9.30 -25.22
CA HIS A 37 6.54 7.95 -24.70
C HIS A 37 5.19 7.20 -24.67
N ARG A 38 4.33 7.46 -25.67
CA ARG A 38 2.94 6.98 -25.72
C ARG A 38 2.78 5.48 -25.45
N GLU A 39 3.60 4.63 -26.09
CA GLU A 39 3.46 3.18 -25.94
C GLU A 39 3.70 2.70 -24.50
N GLU A 40 4.75 3.24 -23.85
CA GLU A 40 5.07 2.94 -22.45
C GLU A 40 3.98 3.46 -21.51
N PHE A 41 3.45 4.66 -21.76
CA PHE A 41 2.34 5.22 -20.98
C PHE A 41 1.06 4.37 -21.12
N VAL A 42 0.70 3.97 -22.34
CA VAL A 42 -0.49 3.13 -22.59
C VAL A 42 -0.35 1.76 -21.90
N ASP A 43 0.84 1.17 -21.92
CA ASP A 43 1.10 -0.09 -21.21
C ASP A 43 0.94 0.04 -19.69
N ILE A 44 1.48 1.12 -19.11
CA ILE A 44 1.33 1.41 -17.68
C ILE A 44 -0.15 1.59 -17.30
N VAL A 45 -0.92 2.34 -18.10
CA VAL A 45 -2.36 2.54 -17.84
C VAL A 45 -3.13 1.22 -17.91
N ARG A 46 -2.82 0.35 -18.87
CA ARG A 46 -3.46 -0.97 -18.96
C ARG A 46 -3.14 -1.84 -17.75
N ARG A 47 -1.88 -1.85 -17.31
CA ARG A 47 -1.49 -2.60 -16.10
C ARG A 47 -2.19 -2.08 -14.85
N LEU A 48 -2.41 -0.76 -14.74
CA LEU A 48 -3.19 -0.18 -13.66
C LEU A 48 -4.66 -0.61 -13.72
N ASP A 49 -5.26 -0.59 -14.92
CA ASP A 49 -6.65 -1.01 -15.12
C ASP A 49 -6.86 -2.50 -14.83
N ASP A 50 -5.95 -3.35 -15.30
CA ASP A 50 -5.93 -4.79 -15.03
C ASP A 50 -5.73 -5.09 -13.54
N SER A 51 -4.83 -4.35 -12.87
CA SER A 51 -4.64 -4.42 -11.42
C SER A 51 -5.94 -4.08 -10.69
N HIS A 52 -6.59 -2.97 -11.06
CA HIS A 52 -7.79 -2.51 -10.38
C HIS A 52 -8.95 -3.52 -10.52
N ALA A 53 -9.06 -4.18 -11.68
CA ALA A 53 -10.06 -5.19 -11.95
C ALA A 53 -9.81 -6.53 -11.23
N ASP A 54 -8.61 -6.77 -10.70
CA ASP A 54 -8.26 -8.03 -10.06
C ASP A 54 -8.99 -8.21 -8.71
N SER A 55 -9.33 -9.46 -8.39
CA SER A 55 -9.97 -9.86 -7.14
C SER A 55 -9.18 -9.54 -5.86
N SER A 56 -7.88 -9.27 -6.00
CA SER A 56 -6.97 -8.85 -4.94
C SER A 56 -6.38 -7.45 -5.18
N GLY A 57 -6.94 -6.72 -6.15
CA GLY A 57 -6.48 -5.41 -6.60
C GLY A 57 -7.20 -4.23 -5.94
N GLY A 58 -6.98 -3.03 -6.48
CA GLY A 58 -7.40 -1.80 -5.83
C GLY A 58 -8.91 -1.59 -5.74
N ALA A 59 -9.74 -2.26 -6.56
CA ALA A 59 -11.19 -2.17 -6.41
C ALA A 59 -11.68 -2.68 -5.04
N PHE A 60 -10.97 -3.62 -4.42
CA PHE A 60 -11.29 -4.12 -3.07
C PHE A 60 -10.80 -3.17 -1.96
N GLY A 61 -10.04 -2.13 -2.30
CA GLY A 61 -9.69 -1.02 -1.41
C GLY A 61 -10.46 0.27 -1.71
N LEU A 62 -11.51 0.20 -2.55
CA LEU A 62 -12.37 1.34 -2.87
C LEU A 62 -13.19 1.73 -1.65
N THR A 63 -13.26 3.03 -1.36
CA THR A 63 -14.09 3.61 -0.30
C THR A 63 -14.81 4.83 -0.83
N PRO A 64 -15.89 5.30 -0.17
CA PRO A 64 -16.53 6.56 -0.53
C PRO A 64 -15.58 7.77 -0.53
N ASP A 65 -14.50 7.69 0.25
CA ASP A 65 -13.55 8.78 0.43
C ASP A 65 -12.48 8.84 -0.67
N ASN A 66 -12.17 7.72 -1.34
CA ASN A 66 -11.14 7.66 -2.38
C ASN A 66 -11.68 7.47 -3.81
N GLU A 67 -12.94 7.06 -3.96
CA GLU A 67 -13.60 6.79 -5.24
C GLU A 67 -13.47 7.96 -6.25
N ALA A 68 -13.63 9.20 -5.76
CA ALA A 68 -13.56 10.37 -6.62
C ALA A 68 -12.21 10.51 -7.36
N GLU A 69 -11.10 10.09 -6.75
CA GLU A 69 -9.78 10.17 -7.39
C GLU A 69 -9.63 9.16 -8.54
N PHE A 70 -10.26 7.98 -8.42
CA PHE A 70 -10.33 6.98 -9.50
C PHE A 70 -11.12 7.51 -10.69
N HIS A 71 -12.30 8.08 -10.44
CA HIS A 71 -13.13 8.66 -11.50
C HIS A 71 -12.47 9.87 -12.16
N GLU A 72 -11.84 10.76 -11.40
CA GLU A 72 -11.09 11.89 -11.96
C GLU A 72 -9.96 11.44 -12.89
N PHE A 73 -9.27 10.36 -12.54
CA PHE A 73 -8.22 9.81 -13.38
C PHE A 73 -8.79 9.17 -14.64
N ALA A 74 -9.87 8.40 -14.54
CA ALA A 74 -10.55 7.83 -15.70
C ALA A 74 -11.08 8.92 -16.65
N ASP A 75 -11.67 10.00 -16.11
CA ASP A 75 -12.06 11.21 -16.86
C ASP A 75 -10.87 11.82 -17.60
N TRP A 76 -9.73 11.96 -16.91
CA TRP A 76 -8.49 12.45 -17.51
C TRP A 76 -8.02 11.55 -18.65
N LEU A 77 -8.03 10.22 -18.48
CA LEU A 77 -7.70 9.27 -19.55
C LEU A 77 -8.64 9.41 -20.75
N ARG A 78 -9.95 9.56 -20.53
CA ARG A 78 -10.90 9.77 -21.65
C ARG A 78 -10.58 11.05 -22.43
N GLY A 79 -10.18 12.12 -21.75
CA GLY A 79 -9.70 13.35 -22.37
C GLY A 79 -8.46 13.16 -23.25
N LEU A 80 -7.64 12.14 -22.97
CA LEU A 80 -6.43 11.80 -23.74
C LEU A 80 -6.67 10.78 -24.85
N GLY A 81 -7.88 10.21 -24.98
CA GLY A 81 -8.15 9.06 -25.84
C GLY A 81 -7.65 9.19 -27.28
N SER A 82 -7.95 10.31 -27.94
CA SER A 82 -7.50 10.55 -29.32
C SER A 82 -5.97 10.68 -29.45
N LEU A 83 -5.33 11.33 -28.47
CA LEU A 83 -3.88 11.52 -28.42
C LEU A 83 -3.14 10.21 -28.16
N MET A 84 -3.74 9.35 -27.32
CA MET A 84 -3.18 8.06 -26.93
C MET A 84 -3.67 6.93 -27.85
N GLY A 85 -4.53 7.21 -28.82
CA GLY A 85 -5.05 6.24 -29.79
C GLY A 85 -5.89 5.13 -29.13
N TRP A 86 -6.58 5.45 -28.03
CA TRP A 86 -7.58 4.57 -27.44
C TRP A 86 -8.88 4.62 -28.26
N PRO A 87 -9.58 3.48 -28.42
CA PRO A 87 -10.94 3.48 -28.95
C PRO A 87 -11.86 4.43 -28.17
N SER A 88 -12.80 5.09 -28.85
CA SER A 88 -13.72 6.04 -28.22
C SER A 88 -14.70 5.39 -27.22
N ASP A 89 -14.86 4.08 -27.30
CA ASP A 89 -15.68 3.23 -26.45
C ASP A 89 -14.87 2.51 -25.35
N THR A 90 -13.62 2.93 -25.12
CA THR A 90 -12.79 2.37 -24.05
C THR A 90 -13.45 2.64 -22.69
N THR A 91 -13.70 1.58 -21.94
CA THR A 91 -14.15 1.61 -20.54
C THR A 91 -12.99 1.22 -19.63
N TRP A 92 -12.92 1.84 -18.45
CA TRP A 92 -11.88 1.55 -17.45
C TRP A 92 -12.52 0.87 -16.24
N ALA A 93 -11.87 -0.15 -15.69
CA ALA A 93 -12.24 -0.72 -14.39
C ALA A 93 -12.20 0.35 -13.28
N LEU A 94 -11.35 1.36 -13.44
CA LEU A 94 -11.23 2.54 -12.57
C LEU A 94 -12.52 3.38 -12.48
N ASP A 95 -13.53 3.13 -13.34
CA ASP A 95 -14.84 3.79 -13.28
C ASP A 95 -15.85 3.08 -12.36
N VAL A 96 -15.48 1.91 -11.81
CA VAL A 96 -16.39 1.18 -10.91
C VAL A 96 -16.70 2.04 -9.69
N THR A 97 -17.96 2.05 -9.26
CA THR A 97 -18.38 2.81 -8.09
C THR A 97 -18.32 1.98 -6.81
N PHE A 98 -18.21 2.64 -5.66
CA PHE A 98 -18.29 1.96 -4.37
C PHE A 98 -19.64 1.26 -4.19
N GLU A 99 -20.72 1.85 -4.69
CA GLU A 99 -22.05 1.24 -4.71
C GLU A 99 -22.08 -0.03 -5.59
N GLN A 100 -21.49 0.01 -6.78
CA GLN A 100 -21.40 -1.16 -7.66
C GLN A 100 -20.55 -2.26 -7.05
N MET A 101 -19.41 -1.90 -6.44
CA MET A 101 -18.53 -2.85 -5.76
C MET A 101 -19.22 -3.52 -4.58
N THR A 102 -19.89 -2.76 -3.71
CA THR A 102 -20.59 -3.32 -2.55
C THR A 102 -21.85 -4.10 -2.91
N ALA A 103 -22.50 -3.79 -4.04
CA ALA A 103 -23.59 -4.61 -4.57
C ALA A 103 -23.11 -5.99 -5.06
N ALA A 104 -21.91 -6.07 -5.64
CA ALA A 104 -21.31 -7.33 -6.08
C ALA A 104 -20.60 -8.09 -4.96
N TYR A 105 -19.98 -7.36 -4.03
CA TYR A 105 -19.12 -7.85 -2.95
C TYR A 105 -19.45 -7.12 -1.64
N PRO A 106 -20.51 -7.55 -0.91
CA PRO A 106 -20.95 -6.88 0.30
C PRO A 106 -19.89 -6.72 1.39
N GLN A 107 -18.88 -7.60 1.44
CA GLN A 107 -17.77 -7.52 2.38
C GLN A 107 -16.95 -6.24 2.25
N VAL A 108 -16.90 -5.63 1.05
CA VAL A 108 -16.20 -4.37 0.81
C VAL A 108 -16.79 -3.23 1.67
N LEU A 109 -18.08 -3.30 1.99
CA LEU A 109 -18.72 -2.32 2.87
C LEU A 109 -18.18 -2.41 4.30
N GLU A 110 -18.02 -3.64 4.81
CA GLU A 110 -17.49 -3.89 6.15
C GLU A 110 -16.01 -3.51 6.22
N ASP A 111 -15.22 -3.90 5.21
CA ASP A 111 -13.80 -3.58 5.11
C ASP A 111 -13.56 -2.06 5.06
N ALA A 112 -14.34 -1.33 4.26
CA ALA A 112 -14.27 0.14 4.19
C ALA A 112 -14.67 0.80 5.51
N ALA A 113 -15.69 0.27 6.21
CA ALA A 113 -16.13 0.79 7.50
C ALA A 113 -15.12 0.53 8.63
N ALA A 114 -14.40 -0.60 8.55
CA ALA A 114 -13.37 -1.00 9.50
C ALA A 114 -12.00 -0.38 9.21
N GLY A 115 -11.79 0.12 8.00
CA GLY A 115 -10.55 0.74 7.54
C GLY A 115 -10.30 2.17 8.06
N PRO A 116 -9.24 2.83 7.56
CA PRO A 116 -8.84 4.16 7.98
C PRO A 116 -9.84 5.22 7.51
N ARG A 117 -10.00 6.25 8.33
CA ARG A 117 -10.84 7.43 8.07
C ARG A 117 -10.00 8.63 7.64
N PRO A 118 -10.54 9.56 6.84
CA PRO A 118 -9.88 10.81 6.53
C PRO A 118 -9.59 11.66 7.78
N GLY A 119 -8.52 12.45 7.74
CA GLY A 119 -8.24 13.50 8.73
C GLY A 119 -7.26 13.15 9.85
N SER A 120 -6.88 11.88 10.00
CA SER A 120 -5.85 11.44 10.96
C SER A 120 -4.71 10.69 10.27
N PRO A 121 -3.45 10.81 10.72
CA PRO A 121 -2.34 10.05 10.14
C PRO A 121 -2.58 8.54 10.23
N MET A 122 -2.22 7.80 9.16
CA MET A 122 -2.48 6.36 9.05
C MET A 122 -1.93 5.58 10.26
N VAL A 123 -0.68 5.87 10.66
CA VAL A 123 -0.03 5.16 11.77
C VAL A 123 -0.73 5.42 13.11
N VAL A 124 -1.32 6.61 13.30
CA VAL A 124 -2.08 6.92 14.53
C VAL A 124 -3.35 6.07 14.58
N GLN A 125 -4.08 5.97 13.47
CA GLN A 125 -5.29 5.14 13.41
C GLN A 125 -4.97 3.66 13.56
N LEU A 126 -3.84 3.21 13.01
CA LEU A 126 -3.36 1.84 13.22
C LEU A 126 -3.02 1.58 14.69
N ALA A 127 -2.36 2.52 15.36
CA ALA A 127 -2.05 2.43 16.78
C ALA A 127 -3.31 2.32 17.66
N GLU A 128 -4.31 3.15 17.39
CA GLU A 128 -5.61 3.08 18.05
C GLU A 128 -6.26 1.71 17.84
N ARG A 129 -6.23 1.18 16.60
CA ARG A 129 -6.81 -0.13 16.31
C ARG A 129 -6.08 -1.27 17.02
N VAL A 130 -4.75 -1.26 17.08
CA VAL A 130 -3.98 -2.26 17.84
C VAL A 130 -4.31 -2.19 19.33
N GLN A 131 -4.47 -0.98 19.89
CA GLN A 131 -4.89 -0.80 21.27
C GLN A 131 -6.31 -1.33 21.55
N GLU A 132 -7.24 -1.17 20.61
CA GLU A 132 -8.62 -1.66 20.72
C GLU A 132 -8.71 -3.19 20.73
N VAL A 133 -7.96 -3.87 19.86
CA VAL A 133 -8.03 -5.34 19.74
C VAL A 133 -7.11 -6.07 20.73
N GLY A 134 -6.09 -5.38 21.25
CA GLY A 134 -5.12 -5.93 22.18
C GLY A 134 -3.90 -6.56 21.49
N PRO A 135 -3.01 -7.20 22.26
CA PRO A 135 -1.76 -7.76 21.73
C PRO A 135 -1.99 -8.77 20.61
N LEU A 136 -1.22 -8.63 19.54
CA LEU A 136 -1.33 -9.46 18.34
C LEU A 136 -0.22 -10.50 18.29
N GLU A 137 -0.54 -11.75 18.59
CA GLU A 137 0.43 -12.86 18.54
C GLU A 137 0.87 -13.14 17.09
N ILE A 138 2.18 -13.30 16.90
CA ILE A 138 2.83 -13.63 15.62
C ILE A 138 2.87 -15.15 15.52
N GLY A 139 1.94 -15.73 14.77
CA GLY A 139 1.93 -17.17 14.48
C GLY A 139 2.85 -17.54 13.31
N GLU A 140 3.13 -16.60 12.41
CA GLU A 140 3.99 -16.81 11.26
C GLU A 140 4.79 -15.54 10.95
N ALA A 141 6.09 -15.70 10.68
CA ALA A 141 6.98 -14.65 10.21
C ALA A 141 7.77 -15.15 8.99
N VAL A 142 7.72 -14.41 7.89
CA VAL A 142 8.39 -14.79 6.64
C VAL A 142 9.16 -13.61 6.08
N SER A 143 10.44 -13.82 5.81
CA SER A 143 11.22 -12.94 4.95
C SER A 143 11.31 -13.62 3.58
N ALA A 144 10.67 -13.03 2.58
CA ALA A 144 10.90 -13.42 1.20
C ALA A 144 11.65 -12.28 0.50
N SER A 145 12.15 -12.54 -0.71
CA SER A 145 12.88 -11.56 -1.55
C SER A 145 12.18 -10.22 -1.74
N GLU A 146 10.89 -10.14 -1.39
CA GLU A 146 10.02 -8.98 -1.57
C GLU A 146 9.66 -8.25 -0.26
N GLY A 147 10.16 -8.66 0.92
CA GLY A 147 9.77 -7.96 2.16
C GLY A 147 9.76 -8.78 3.46
N LEU A 148 8.99 -8.27 4.42
CA LEU A 148 8.63 -8.96 5.66
C LEU A 148 7.12 -9.15 5.68
N ARG A 149 6.69 -10.37 6.01
CA ARG A 149 5.32 -10.69 6.35
C ARG A 149 5.26 -11.22 7.77
N LEU A 150 4.41 -10.62 8.59
CA LEU A 150 4.03 -11.12 9.92
C LEU A 150 2.54 -11.43 9.89
N SER A 151 2.11 -12.56 10.41
CA SER A 151 0.68 -12.89 10.51
C SER A 151 0.34 -13.66 11.76
N GLY A 152 -0.91 -13.51 12.21
CA GLY A 152 -1.52 -14.28 13.28
C GLY A 152 -3.02 -14.41 13.07
N GLU A 153 -3.76 -14.67 14.14
CA GLU A 153 -5.22 -14.80 14.09
C GLU A 153 -5.87 -13.47 13.67
N GLU A 154 -6.54 -13.47 12.52
CA GLU A 154 -7.28 -12.32 11.97
C GLU A 154 -6.46 -11.05 11.66
N TRP A 155 -5.13 -11.13 11.63
CA TRP A 155 -4.27 -10.02 11.25
C TRP A 155 -3.08 -10.44 10.38
N VAL A 156 -2.63 -9.51 9.54
CA VAL A 156 -1.42 -9.65 8.73
C VAL A 156 -0.77 -8.29 8.51
N PHE A 157 0.55 -8.23 8.64
CA PHE A 157 1.39 -7.09 8.31
C PHE A 157 2.35 -7.48 7.18
N ILE A 158 2.44 -6.65 6.16
CA ILE A 158 3.34 -6.84 5.01
C ILE A 158 4.07 -5.52 4.77
N THR A 159 5.37 -5.59 4.53
CA THR A 159 6.17 -4.43 4.10
C THR A 159 7.20 -4.85 3.07
N ALA A 160 7.47 -3.97 2.11
CA ALA A 160 8.51 -4.13 1.10
C ALA A 160 9.93 -4.12 1.71
N PRO A 161 11.00 -4.36 0.92
CA PRO A 161 12.36 -4.19 1.41
C PRO A 161 12.59 -2.77 1.92
N GLY A 162 13.32 -2.64 3.03
CA GLY A 162 13.36 -1.40 3.81
C GLY A 162 12.65 -1.58 5.14
N TRP A 163 13.03 -2.61 5.90
CA TRP A 163 12.60 -2.80 7.28
C TRP A 163 13.78 -3.25 8.13
N ARG A 164 13.69 -3.07 9.44
CA ARG A 164 14.70 -3.54 10.40
C ARG A 164 14.10 -3.92 11.74
N VAL A 165 14.79 -4.80 12.45
CA VAL A 165 14.48 -5.15 13.84
C VAL A 165 15.55 -4.56 14.74
N LEU A 166 15.11 -3.82 15.77
CA LEU A 166 15.97 -3.26 16.80
C LEU A 166 15.79 -4.03 18.11
N ASN A 167 16.88 -4.17 18.86
CA ASN A 167 16.87 -4.64 20.24
C ASN A 167 16.25 -3.57 21.15
N SER A 168 15.92 -3.96 22.39
CA SER A 168 15.37 -3.06 23.41
C SER A 168 16.30 -1.91 23.81
N ASP A 169 17.61 -2.04 23.54
CA ASP A 169 18.61 -0.98 23.72
C ASP A 169 18.77 -0.07 22.47
N GLY A 170 17.97 -0.29 21.43
CA GLY A 170 18.01 0.44 20.16
C GLY A 170 19.09 -0.02 19.18
N THR A 171 19.89 -1.04 19.52
CA THR A 171 20.88 -1.60 18.60
C THR A 171 20.22 -2.44 17.50
N LEU A 172 20.83 -2.46 16.31
CA LEU A 172 20.32 -3.26 15.19
C LEU A 172 20.46 -4.76 15.48
N ALA A 173 19.35 -5.49 15.54
CA ALA A 173 19.36 -6.95 15.62
C ALA A 173 19.62 -7.56 14.24
N TYR A 174 18.81 -7.15 13.25
CA TYR A 174 18.96 -7.48 11.84
C TYR A 174 18.09 -6.58 10.97
N ALA A 175 18.33 -6.56 9.67
CA ALA A 175 17.55 -5.82 8.68
C ALA A 175 17.24 -6.70 7.47
N TRP A 176 16.37 -6.20 6.59
CA TRP A 176 16.01 -6.85 5.33
C TRP A 176 17.21 -7.33 4.49
N SER A 177 18.36 -6.66 4.60
CA SER A 177 19.59 -6.96 3.86
C SER A 177 20.59 -7.83 4.62
N THR A 178 20.27 -8.27 5.84
CA THR A 178 21.13 -9.15 6.63
C THR A 178 21.24 -10.53 5.95
N PRO A 179 22.46 -11.08 5.74
CA PRO A 179 22.62 -12.43 5.21
C PRO A 179 21.91 -13.47 6.08
N GLY A 180 21.12 -14.35 5.47
CA GLY A 180 20.35 -15.37 6.18
C GLY A 180 19.16 -14.82 6.97
N VAL A 181 18.63 -13.65 6.62
CA VAL A 181 17.51 -13.02 7.32
C VAL A 181 16.26 -13.91 7.44
N GLY A 182 16.05 -14.85 6.50
CA GLY A 182 14.98 -15.84 6.56
C GLY A 182 14.96 -16.65 7.84
N GLU A 183 16.12 -17.13 8.29
CA GLU A 183 16.21 -17.91 9.53
C GLU A 183 16.10 -17.01 10.79
N ARG A 184 16.31 -15.70 10.65
CA ARG A 184 16.28 -14.75 11.78
C ARG A 184 14.89 -14.22 12.07
N VAL A 185 14.02 -14.16 11.07
CA VAL A 185 12.63 -13.71 11.29
C VAL A 185 11.79 -14.76 12.01
N ASP A 186 12.20 -16.03 11.97
CA ASP A 186 11.58 -17.09 12.78
C ASP A 186 11.64 -16.78 14.28
N ASP A 187 12.67 -16.03 14.73
CA ASP A 187 12.79 -15.54 16.13
C ASP A 187 11.69 -14.52 16.52
N LEU A 188 10.82 -14.14 15.59
CA LEU A 188 9.65 -13.27 15.86
C LEU A 188 8.38 -14.07 16.16
N VAL A 189 8.35 -15.37 15.84
CA VAL A 189 7.22 -16.25 16.15
C VAL A 189 7.05 -16.37 17.67
N ASP A 190 5.81 -16.53 18.12
CA ASP A 190 5.38 -16.55 19.53
C ASP A 190 5.58 -15.22 20.29
N LEU A 191 6.13 -14.19 19.65
CA LEU A 191 6.04 -12.82 20.15
C LEU A 191 4.69 -12.20 19.80
N SER A 192 4.40 -11.05 20.41
CA SER A 192 3.21 -10.28 20.08
C SER A 192 3.53 -8.82 19.80
N VAL A 193 2.85 -8.21 18.84
CA VAL A 193 2.83 -6.75 18.68
C VAL A 193 1.96 -6.15 19.78
N GLN A 194 2.57 -5.35 20.64
CA GLN A 194 1.94 -4.73 21.83
C GLN A 194 1.48 -3.30 21.56
N GLU A 195 2.21 -2.58 20.73
CA GLU A 195 1.98 -1.17 20.44
C GLU A 195 2.47 -0.83 19.03
N VAL A 196 1.86 0.17 18.42
CA VAL A 196 2.34 0.77 17.16
C VAL A 196 2.57 2.27 17.38
N THR A 197 3.70 2.79 16.91
CA THR A 197 4.00 4.22 16.95
C THR A 197 4.54 4.72 15.60
N SER A 198 4.48 6.02 15.36
CA SER A 198 5.21 6.62 14.22
C SER A 198 6.72 6.51 14.42
N GLN A 199 7.45 6.13 13.37
CA GLN A 199 8.91 6.13 13.37
C GLN A 199 9.49 7.55 13.52
N SER A 200 8.82 8.53 12.91
CA SER A 200 9.25 9.91 12.87
C SER A 200 8.13 10.83 13.34
N ALA A 201 8.46 11.80 14.19
CA ALA A 201 7.54 12.87 14.57
C ALA A 201 7.21 13.83 13.41
N ILE A 202 7.96 13.76 12.30
CA ILE A 202 7.81 14.63 11.13
C ILE A 202 7.00 13.92 10.04
N THR A 203 7.34 12.66 9.75
CA THR A 203 6.71 11.83 8.73
C THR A 203 5.96 10.67 9.42
N ASN A 204 4.71 10.92 9.83
CA ASN A 204 3.82 9.93 10.47
C ASN A 204 3.31 8.85 9.48
N CYS A 205 4.13 8.48 8.50
CA CYS A 205 3.78 7.55 7.43
C CYS A 205 4.30 6.14 7.70
N ASP A 206 5.33 6.00 8.53
CA ASP A 206 6.06 4.76 8.74
C ASP A 206 5.85 4.23 10.18
N PRO A 207 5.40 2.97 10.35
CA PRO A 207 5.10 2.40 11.64
C PRO A 207 6.34 1.77 12.28
N VAL A 208 6.33 1.79 13.61
CA VAL A 208 7.18 0.98 14.48
C VAL A 208 6.26 0.06 15.25
N LEU A 209 6.43 -1.26 15.07
CA LEU A 209 5.72 -2.29 15.83
C LEU A 209 6.56 -2.67 17.05
N HIS A 210 6.06 -2.44 18.25
CA HIS A 210 6.73 -2.80 19.50
C HIS A 210 6.34 -4.21 19.91
N LEU A 211 7.34 -5.06 20.19
CA LEU A 211 7.14 -6.48 20.49
C LEU A 211 7.17 -6.76 22.01
N SER A 212 6.62 -7.90 22.42
CA SER A 212 6.51 -8.32 23.82
C SER A 212 7.84 -8.52 24.55
N ASP A 213 8.96 -8.71 23.83
CA ASP A 213 10.29 -8.84 24.41
C ASP A 213 11.10 -7.53 24.41
N GLY A 214 10.46 -6.43 24.03
CA GLY A 214 11.05 -5.09 23.96
C GLY A 214 11.82 -4.81 22.66
N ARG A 215 11.91 -5.76 21.72
CA ARG A 215 12.34 -5.46 20.35
C ARG A 215 11.29 -4.60 19.63
N CYS A 216 11.71 -3.93 18.56
CA CYS A 216 10.76 -3.29 17.66
C CYS A 216 11.07 -3.60 16.18
N VAL A 217 10.02 -3.63 15.37
CA VAL A 217 10.10 -3.75 13.90
C VAL A 217 9.79 -2.38 13.32
N GLU A 218 10.76 -1.79 12.62
CA GLU A 218 10.54 -0.56 11.87
C GLU A 218 10.38 -0.87 10.39
N ALA A 219 9.32 -0.35 9.78
CA ALA A 219 9.05 -0.45 8.35
C ALA A 219 9.18 0.92 7.68
N PHE A 220 9.67 0.94 6.44
CA PHE A 220 9.94 2.18 5.71
C PHE A 220 9.21 2.14 4.36
N SER A 221 8.33 3.11 4.14
CA SER A 221 7.62 3.33 2.88
C SER A 221 8.53 4.08 1.89
N GLY A 222 9.57 3.40 1.41
CA GLY A 222 10.52 3.96 0.43
C GLY A 222 10.04 3.88 -1.03
N ASP A 223 9.10 2.98 -1.32
CA ASP A 223 8.55 2.75 -2.65
C ASP A 223 7.02 3.02 -2.64
N PRO A 224 6.53 3.98 -3.45
CA PRO A 224 5.10 4.30 -3.53
C PRO A 224 4.24 3.17 -4.07
N PHE A 225 4.81 2.23 -4.81
CA PHE A 225 4.10 1.10 -5.40
C PHE A 225 4.13 -0.14 -4.53
N ARG A 226 4.90 -0.11 -3.44
CA ARG A 226 5.03 -1.20 -2.48
C ARG A 226 4.90 -0.65 -1.05
N PRO A 227 3.73 -0.07 -0.70
CA PRO A 227 3.49 0.42 0.64
C PRO A 227 3.60 -0.72 1.65
N TRP A 228 3.81 -0.37 2.92
CA TRP A 228 3.47 -1.32 3.97
C TRP A 228 1.95 -1.38 4.09
N SER A 229 1.43 -2.55 4.45
CA SER A 229 0.02 -2.78 4.71
C SER A 229 -0.15 -3.58 6.00
N MET A 230 -1.21 -3.27 6.74
CA MET A 230 -1.65 -4.06 7.89
C MET A 230 -3.16 -4.26 7.81
N ARG A 231 -3.59 -5.53 7.76
CA ARG A 231 -5.00 -5.89 7.91
C ARG A 231 -5.23 -6.40 9.32
N ILE A 232 -6.24 -5.87 10.00
CA ILE A 232 -6.54 -6.14 11.41
C ILE A 232 -8.02 -5.86 11.70
N ALA A 233 -8.74 -6.86 12.20
CA ALA A 233 -10.18 -6.78 12.49
C ALA A 233 -10.99 -6.16 11.33
N ALA A 234 -10.87 -6.75 10.13
CA ALA A 234 -11.42 -6.29 8.84
C ALA A 234 -10.91 -4.94 8.29
N GLY A 235 -10.21 -4.12 9.08
CA GLY A 235 -9.62 -2.88 8.60
C GLY A 235 -8.30 -3.11 7.87
N THR A 236 -8.09 -2.45 6.73
CA THR A 236 -6.80 -2.44 6.00
C THR A 236 -6.17 -1.06 6.06
N PHE A 237 -4.99 -0.97 6.67
CA PHE A 237 -4.21 0.25 6.86
C PHE A 237 -2.97 0.20 5.97
N THR A 238 -2.73 1.24 5.20
CA THR A 238 -1.64 1.28 4.20
C THR A 238 -0.86 2.58 4.31
N GLY A 239 0.46 2.49 4.33
CA GLY A 239 1.33 3.65 4.27
C GLY A 239 2.21 3.63 3.04
N ALA A 240 1.96 4.59 2.15
CA ALA A 240 2.85 4.95 1.06
C ALA A 240 3.54 6.28 1.40
N PRO A 241 4.72 6.58 0.82
CA PRO A 241 5.28 7.92 0.87
C PRO A 241 4.25 8.91 0.32
N THR A 242 3.68 9.76 1.19
CA THR A 242 2.50 10.59 0.86
C THR A 242 2.81 11.86 0.09
N ALA A 243 4.03 12.04 -0.45
CA ALA A 243 4.28 13.19 -1.30
C ALA A 243 5.21 12.90 -2.49
N PRO A 244 4.79 13.30 -3.71
CA PRO A 244 5.59 13.14 -4.93
C PRO A 244 6.89 13.96 -4.94
N GLU A 245 7.14 14.81 -3.95
CA GLU A 245 8.36 15.59 -3.77
C GLU A 245 9.53 14.81 -3.14
N TRP A 246 9.25 13.60 -2.63
CA TRP A 246 10.26 12.68 -2.08
C TRP A 246 10.59 11.52 -3.04
N LEU A 247 10.06 11.57 -4.27
CA LEU A 247 10.30 10.66 -5.40
C LEU A 247 10.88 11.40 -6.62
#